data_AF-A0A9E6F8A2-F1
#
_entry.id   AF-A0A9E6F8A2-F1
#
_cell.length_a   1.000
_cell.length_b   1.000
_cell.length_c   1.000
_cell.angle_alpha   90.00
_cell.angle_beta   90.00
_cell.angle_gamma   90.00
#
_symmetry.space_group_name_H-M   'P 1'
#
loop_
_entity.id
_entity.type
_entity.pdbx_description
1 polymer ?
#
loop_
_entity_poly.entity_id
_entity_poly.type
_entity_poly.pdbx_seq_one_letter_code
_entity_poly.pdbx_strand_id
1 'polypeptide(L)'
;MLIFVLVQAGFKRLAKLSIKIVSFLYTLTLGIVIAFAIEIGQWKSGTGKMDFADIVYGIYGFVLFFVAYQLTEFLIRFMIKKINAASMPK
;
A
#
# COMPACT_ATOMS: atom_id res chain seq x y z
N MET A 1 -19.74 7.47 -15.03
CA MET A 1 -19.75 6.08 -15.55
C MET A 1 -18.45 5.68 -16.24
N LEU A 2 -17.89 6.49 -17.16
CA LEU A 2 -16.63 6.17 -17.84
C LEU A 2 -15.44 5.92 -16.88
N ILE A 3 -15.21 6.83 -15.94
CA ILE A 3 -14.12 6.70 -14.94
C ILE A 3 -14.27 5.41 -14.12
N PHE A 4 -15.49 5.11 -13.68
CA PHE A 4 -15.79 3.87 -12.96
C PHE A 4 -15.41 2.64 -13.79
N VAL A 5 -15.78 2.58 -15.08
CA VAL A 5 -15.44 1.45 -15.96
C VAL A 5 -13.93 1.31 -16.13
N LEU A 6 -13.20 2.41 -16.30
CA LEU A 6 -11.74 2.40 -16.44
C LEU A 6 -11.05 1.92 -15.16
N VAL A 7 -11.46 2.45 -14.00
CA VAL A 7 -10.93 2.05 -12.68
C VAL A 7 -11.24 0.58 -12.41
N GLN A 8 -12.49 0.15 -12.66
CA GLN A 8 -12.90 -1.24 -12.50
C GLN A 8 -12.11 -2.19 -13.39
N ALA A 9 -11.88 -1.82 -14.65
CA ALA A 9 -11.05 -2.61 -15.57
C ALA A 9 -9.59 -2.69 -15.08
N GLY A 10 -9.04 -1.58 -14.57
CA GLY A 10 -7.71 -1.54 -13.95
C GLY A 10 -7.61 -2.44 -12.72
N PHE A 11 -8.53 -2.30 -11.77
CA PHE A 11 -8.56 -3.10 -10.54
C PHE A 11 -8.77 -4.58 -10.82
N LYS A 12 -9.60 -4.95 -11.81
CA LYS A 12 -9.77 -6.34 -12.22
C LYS A 12 -8.46 -6.95 -12.76
N ARG A 13 -7.63 -6.16 -13.48
CA ARG A 13 -6.31 -6.61 -13.93
C ARG A 13 -5.33 -6.74 -12.77
N LEU A 14 -5.30 -5.77 -11.85
CA LEU A 14 -4.44 -5.81 -10.67
C LEU A 14 -4.79 -6.96 -9.71
N ALA A 15 -6.09 -7.23 -9.52
CA ALA A 15 -6.57 -8.32 -8.67
C ALA A 15 -6.13 -9.69 -9.18
N LYS A 16 -5.96 -9.87 -10.50
CA LYS A 16 -5.39 -11.10 -11.08
C LYS A 16 -3.91 -11.29 -10.76
N LEU A 17 -3.17 -10.20 -10.54
CA LEU A 17 -1.77 -10.26 -10.09
C LEU A 17 -1.71 -10.56 -8.60
N SER A 18 -2.40 -9.75 -7.80
CA SER A 18 -2.58 -10.01 -6.37
C SER A 18 -3.65 -9.11 -5.78
N ILE A 19 -4.55 -9.68 -4.98
CA ILE A 19 -5.50 -8.90 -4.17
C ILE A 19 -4.78 -7.91 -3.23
N LYS A 20 -3.58 -8.25 -2.77
CA LYS A 20 -2.76 -7.39 -1.90
C LYS A 20 -2.42 -6.04 -2.53
N ILE A 21 -2.21 -6.00 -3.85
CA ILE A 21 -1.92 -4.76 -4.58
C ILE A 21 -3.16 -3.84 -4.56
N VAL A 22 -4.35 -4.42 -4.76
CA VAL A 22 -5.60 -3.66 -4.72
C VAL A 22 -5.86 -3.13 -3.30
N SER A 23 -5.67 -3.96 -2.28
CA SER A 23 -5.77 -3.55 -0.88
C SER A 23 -4.79 -2.41 -0.55
N PHE A 24 -3.55 -2.49 -1.02
CA PHE A 24 -2.54 -1.45 -0.83
C PHE A 24 -2.93 -0.13 -1.50
N LEU A 25 -3.42 -0.15 -2.74
CA LEU A 25 -3.87 1.07 -3.41
C LEU A 25 -5.05 1.72 -2.69
N TYR A 26 -5.99 0.92 -2.21
CA TYR A 26 -7.11 1.41 -1.42
C TYR A 26 -6.66 2.07 -0.11
N THR A 27 -5.79 1.42 0.66
CA THR A 27 -5.30 1.98 1.92
C THR A 27 -4.36 3.16 1.71
N LEU A 28 -3.55 3.18 0.65
CA LEU A 28 -2.73 4.32 0.25
C LEU A 28 -3.59 5.54 -0.06
N THR A 29 -4.60 5.37 -0.91
CA THR A 29 -5.49 6.48 -1.29
C THR A 29 -6.27 7.03 -0.10
N LEU A 30 -6.76 6.15 0.78
CA LEU A 30 -7.41 6.56 2.03
C LEU A 30 -6.43 7.31 2.94
N GLY A 31 -5.20 6.80 3.11
CA GLY A 31 -4.17 7.43 3.93
C GLY A 31 -3.80 8.82 3.44
N ILE A 32 -3.68 9.02 2.11
CA ILE A 32 -3.44 10.33 1.50
C ILE A 32 -4.57 11.30 1.85
N VAL A 33 -5.84 10.88 1.66
CA VAL A 33 -7.00 11.73 1.97
C VAL A 33 -7.03 12.12 3.45
N ILE A 34 -6.72 11.18 4.36
CA ILE A 34 -6.66 11.45 5.80
C ILE A 34 -5.53 12.42 6.13
N ALA A 35 -4.32 12.22 5.61
CA ALA A 35 -3.18 13.10 5.86
C ALA A 35 -3.48 14.54 5.41
N PHE A 36 -4.04 14.71 4.20
CA PHE A 36 -4.48 16.02 3.73
C PHE A 36 -5.58 16.62 4.61
N ALA A 37 -6.55 15.82 5.06
CA ALA A 37 -7.63 16.31 5.92
C ALA A 37 -7.09 16.81 7.27
N ILE A 38 -6.09 16.14 7.84
CA ILE A 38 -5.43 16.54 9.09
C ILE A 38 -4.69 17.86 8.90
N GLU A 39 -3.84 17.96 7.89
CA GLU A 39 -3.03 19.16 7.61
C GLU A 39 -3.88 20.40 7.29
N ILE A 40 -4.91 20.24 6.45
CA ILE A 40 -5.87 21.31 6.14
C ILE A 40 -6.64 21.69 7.41
N GLY A 41 -7.02 20.71 8.22
CA GLY A 41 -7.69 20.91 9.51
C GLY A 41 -6.85 21.78 10.43
N GLN A 42 -5.57 21.45 10.63
CA GLN A 42 -4.63 22.17 11.48
C GLN A 42 -4.36 23.60 11.00
N TRP A 43 -4.23 23.78 9.68
CA TRP A 43 -4.09 25.11 9.09
C TRP A 43 -5.32 25.98 9.34
N LYS A 44 -6.51 25.41 9.17
CA LYS A 44 -7.78 26.13 9.38
C LYS A 44 -8.04 26.44 10.86
N SER A 45 -7.68 25.55 11.78
CA SER A 45 -7.85 25.76 13.22
C SER A 45 -6.81 26.69 13.83
N GLY A 46 -5.76 27.07 13.08
CA GLY A 46 -4.66 27.90 13.59
C GLY A 46 -3.80 27.19 14.63
N THR A 47 -3.95 25.87 14.78
CA THR A 47 -3.17 25.05 15.73
C THR A 47 -1.81 24.64 15.15
N GLY A 48 -1.58 24.90 13.87
CA GLY A 48 -0.32 24.61 13.18
C GLY A 48 -0.28 25.19 11.77
N LYS A 49 0.90 25.12 11.14
CA LYS A 49 1.10 25.41 9.72
C LYS A 49 0.86 24.12 8.94
N MET A 50 0.20 24.21 7.79
CA MET A 50 0.14 23.09 6.85
C MET A 50 1.57 22.69 6.44
N ASP A 51 2.00 21.48 6.79
CA ASP A 51 3.29 20.94 6.38
C ASP A 51 3.10 19.85 5.31
N PHE A 52 3.32 20.24 4.06
CA PHE A 52 3.26 19.30 2.95
C PHE A 52 4.33 18.20 3.04
N ALA A 53 5.46 18.48 3.70
CA ALA A 53 6.52 17.49 3.86
C ALA A 53 6.04 16.31 4.73
N ASP A 54 5.22 16.56 5.75
CA ASP A 54 4.69 15.50 6.62
C ASP A 54 3.78 14.53 5.85
N ILE A 55 2.96 15.05 4.93
CA ILE A 55 2.18 14.21 3.99
C ILE A 55 3.10 13.36 3.13
N VAL A 56 4.12 13.99 2.52
CA VAL A 56 5.05 13.32 1.60
C VAL A 56 5.85 12.23 2.33
N TYR A 57 6.38 12.51 3.53
CA TYR A 57 7.07 11.52 4.35
C TYR A 57 6.15 10.40 4.82
N GLY A 58 4.90 10.71 5.16
CA GLY A 58 3.89 9.71 5.47
C GLY A 58 3.66 8.74 4.30
N ILE A 59 3.54 9.26 3.08
CA ILE A 59 3.42 8.45 1.86
C ILE A 59 4.68 7.61 1.63
N TYR A 60 5.87 8.19 1.75
CA TYR A 60 7.13 7.45 1.61
C TYR A 60 7.23 6.31 2.61
N GLY A 61 6.94 6.57 3.89
CA GLY A 61 6.96 5.56 4.95
C GLY A 61 5.97 4.42 4.66
N PHE A 62 4.76 4.75 4.21
CA PHE A 62 3.74 3.76 3.88
C PHE A 62 4.15 2.86 2.70
N VAL A 63 4.71 3.45 1.63
CA VAL A 63 5.22 2.70 0.47
C VAL A 63 6.40 1.81 0.87
N LEU A 64 7.36 2.35 1.62
CA LEU A 64 8.52 1.58 2.10
C LEU A 64 8.09 0.40 2.98
N PHE A 65 7.14 0.60 3.88
CA PHE A 65 6.59 -0.46 4.71
C PHE A 65 5.94 -1.58 3.88
N PHE A 66 5.17 -1.22 2.85
CA PHE A 66 4.57 -2.22 1.96
C PHE A 66 5.61 -3.02 1.16
N VAL A 67 6.65 -2.36 0.66
CA VAL A 67 7.77 -3.03 -0.02
C VAL A 67 8.48 -3.99 0.94
N ALA A 68 8.78 -3.55 2.16
CA ALA A 68 9.39 -4.39 3.20
C ALA A 68 8.52 -5.60 3.56
N TYR A 69 7.21 -5.40 3.70
CA TYR A 69 6.24 -6.48 3.92
C TYR A 69 6.28 -7.49 2.77
N GLN A 70 6.23 -7.01 1.51
CA GLN A 70 6.20 -7.89 0.34
C GLN A 70 7.51 -8.68 0.18
N LEU A 71 8.65 -8.07 0.49
CA LEU A 71 9.95 -8.73 0.50
C LEU A 71 10.02 -9.80 1.60
N THR A 72 9.56 -9.48 2.81
CA THR A 72 9.57 -10.41 3.95
C THR A 72 8.71 -11.64 3.65
N GLU A 73 7.49 -11.45 3.14
CA GLU A 73 6.61 -12.55 2.76
C GLU A 73 7.21 -13.41 1.64
N PHE A 74 7.87 -12.79 0.65
CA PHE A 74 8.56 -13.50 -0.42
C PHE A 74 9.67 -14.39 0.13
N LEU A 75 10.52 -13.85 1.02
CA LEU A 75 11.62 -14.60 1.64
C LEU A 75 11.10 -15.77 2.48
N ILE A 76 10.05 -15.58 3.27
CA ILE A 76 9.43 -16.65 4.08
C ILE A 76 8.92 -17.78 3.17
N ARG A 77 8.16 -17.44 2.12
CA ARG A 77 7.62 -18.43 1.17
C ARG A 77 8.74 -19.19 0.45
N PHE A 78 9.81 -18.49 0.08
CA PHE A 78 10.97 -19.08 -0.55
C PHE A 78 11.66 -20.10 0.38
N MET A 79 11.87 -19.73 1.65
CA MET A 79 12.47 -20.61 2.66
C MET A 79 11.61 -21.85 2.92
N ILE A 80 10.29 -21.70 3.09
CA ILE A 80 9.37 -22.82 3.27
C ILE A 80 9.41 -23.78 2.07
N LYS A 81 9.39 -23.24 0.84
CA LYS A 81 9.47 -24.04 -0.38
C LYS A 81 10.77 -24.85 -0.44
N LYS A 82 11.89 -24.25 -0.02
CA LYS A 82 13.20 -24.92 0.02
C LYS A 82 13.22 -26.06 1.05
N ILE A 83 12.64 -25.85 2.24
CA ILE A 83 12.53 -26.88 3.29
C ILE A 83 11.67 -28.05 2.82
N ASN A 84 10.49 -27.78 2.25
CA ASN A 84 9.58 -28.82 1.76
C ASN A 84 10.17 -29.65 0.60
N ALA A 85 11.00 -29.03 -0.24
CA ALA A 85 11.70 -29.74 -1.32
C ALA A 85 12.81 -30.66 -0.77
N ALA A 86 13.41 -30.30 0.38
CA ALA A 86 14.45 -31.09 1.03
C ALA A 86 13.90 -32.27 1.85
N SER A 87 12.63 -32.25 2.23
CA SER A 87 11.99 -33.29 3.04
C SER A 87 11.26 -34.38 2.24
N MET A 88 11.22 -34.29 0.90
CA MET A 88 10.66 -35.37 0.07
C MET A 88 11.63 -36.56 -0.03
N PRO A 89 11.20 -37.79 0.30
CA PRO A 89 12.01 -38.99 0.08
C PRO A 89 12.23 -39.19 -1.43
N LYS A 90 13.46 -39.54 -1.80
CA LYS A 90 13.84 -39.89 -3.18
C LYS A 90 13.32 -41.28 -3.56
#